data_AF-A0A954Z620-F1
#
_entry.id   AF-A0A954Z620-F1
#
_cell.length_a   1.000
_cell.length_b   1.000
_cell.length_c   1.000
_cell.angle_alpha   90.00
_cell.angle_beta   90.00
_cell.angle_gamma   90.00
#
_symmetry.space_group_name_H-M   'P 1'
#
loop_
_entity.id
_entity.type
_entity.pdbx_description
1 polymer ?
#
loop_
_entity_poly.entity_id
_entity_poly.type
_entity_poly.pdbx_seq_one_letter_code
_entity_poly.pdbx_strand_id
1 'polypeptide(L)'
;MLQRRTYGLLAAVLAVALFFAFSYRGAPSLSDGMTSYTAGTTQLSGSWKERVERLDTRLDSTDAGPLSEAWQEVSQSLATELPEADLDQLESTWLTRFDKVITTLERDQSPPSSATSRKQDASQLDLALKRELERLNSETAADTSAATTEAKQAVRRDRAVELRKATLAVHDAQDQVERLKVQIEREGRSNRLASQKAQRAAALAKVMPEVRSLLAPFITPGYVQPARGRGSYNLETTTEKKPVSLERLKLVGALDDTSKGHFYLLRFGGGRNTSGNRRPLGSFPNYLGGDISVNVQSVPRVKRAQALLREHGEALVEAQLLSP
;
A
#
# COMPACT_ATOMS: atom_id res chain seq x y z
N MET A 1 42.42 34.84 -54.14
CA MET A 1 43.02 34.91 -52.80
C MET A 1 42.01 35.12 -51.66
N LEU A 2 40.83 35.72 -51.88
CA LEU A 2 39.77 35.81 -50.86
C LEU A 2 39.15 34.45 -50.46
N GLN A 3 39.02 33.49 -51.38
CA GLN A 3 38.41 32.19 -51.07
C GLN A 3 39.26 31.28 -50.16
N ARG A 4 40.60 31.32 -50.22
CA ARG A 4 41.44 30.55 -49.28
C ARG A 4 41.41 31.09 -47.85
N ARG A 5 40.94 32.34 -47.65
CA ARG A 5 40.91 33.05 -46.36
C ARG A 5 39.68 32.73 -45.50
N THR A 6 38.56 32.34 -46.12
CA THR A 6 37.31 32.00 -45.39
C THR A 6 37.31 30.58 -44.82
N TYR A 7 37.99 29.62 -45.49
CA TYR A 7 37.99 28.22 -45.07
C TYR A 7 38.97 27.90 -43.92
N GLY A 8 40.07 28.65 -43.80
CA GLY A 8 41.00 28.51 -42.66
C GLY A 8 40.42 29.03 -41.35
N LEU A 9 39.65 30.12 -41.41
CA LEU A 9 39.06 30.77 -40.24
C LEU A 9 37.91 29.95 -39.63
N LEU A 10 37.13 29.26 -40.47
CA LEU A 10 36.11 28.28 -40.03
C LEU A 10 36.75 27.07 -39.33
N ALA A 11 37.87 26.54 -39.82
CA ALA A 11 38.56 25.42 -39.19
C ALA A 11 39.24 25.78 -37.86
N ALA A 12 39.80 26.99 -37.75
CA ALA A 12 40.41 27.51 -36.52
C ALA A 12 39.38 27.77 -35.42
N VAL A 13 38.25 28.39 -35.77
CA VAL A 13 37.17 28.70 -34.81
C VAL A 13 36.51 27.42 -34.29
N LEU A 14 36.39 26.38 -35.13
CA LEU A 14 35.85 25.08 -34.72
C LEU A 14 36.83 24.27 -33.84
N ALA A 15 38.14 24.37 -34.11
CA ALA A 15 39.18 23.79 -33.27
C ALA A 15 39.25 24.47 -31.88
N VAL A 16 39.10 25.79 -31.81
CA VAL A 16 39.04 26.55 -30.54
C VAL A 16 37.77 26.22 -29.75
N ALA A 17 36.63 26.05 -30.41
CA ALA A 17 35.39 25.66 -29.76
C ALA A 17 35.43 24.24 -29.16
N LEU A 18 36.04 23.28 -29.88
CA LEU A 18 36.24 21.92 -29.37
C LEU A 18 37.29 21.89 -28.25
N PHE A 19 38.35 22.70 -28.34
CA PHE A 19 39.34 22.85 -27.27
C PHE A 19 38.74 23.45 -26.00
N PHE A 20 37.83 24.42 -26.09
CA PHE A 20 37.12 24.98 -24.92
C PHE A 20 36.10 24.01 -24.31
N ALA A 21 35.37 23.27 -25.15
CA ALA A 21 34.45 22.22 -24.68
C ALA A 21 35.20 21.08 -23.95
N PHE A 22 36.44 20.78 -24.37
CA PHE A 22 37.28 19.76 -23.74
C PHE A 22 38.05 20.29 -22.50
N SER A 23 38.48 21.57 -22.51
CA SER A 23 39.24 22.19 -21.39
C SER A 23 38.36 22.56 -20.19
N TYR A 24 37.06 22.82 -20.40
CA TYR A 24 36.10 23.01 -19.30
C TYR A 24 35.88 21.74 -18.45
N ARG A 25 36.35 20.58 -18.92
CA ARG A 25 36.33 19.29 -18.21
C ARG A 25 37.53 19.10 -17.25
N GLY A 26 38.42 20.09 -17.15
CA GLY A 26 39.69 20.02 -16.41
C GLY A 26 39.73 20.73 -15.04
N ALA A 27 38.59 21.01 -14.39
CA ALA A 27 38.58 21.47 -13.00
C ALA A 27 38.19 20.30 -12.07
N PRO A 28 39.12 19.65 -11.36
CA PRO A 28 38.77 18.61 -10.41
C PRO A 28 38.14 19.23 -9.16
N SER A 29 36.85 18.99 -8.94
CA SER A 29 36.30 18.97 -7.58
C SER A 29 36.75 17.66 -6.93
N LEU A 30 37.54 17.79 -5.86
CA LEU A 30 37.98 16.71 -4.97
C LEU A 30 36.84 15.75 -4.60
N SER A 31 36.93 14.49 -5.04
CA SER A 31 36.86 13.31 -4.16
C SER A 31 37.07 12.02 -4.96
N ASP A 32 38.13 11.30 -4.61
CA ASP A 32 38.41 9.88 -4.75
C ASP A 32 37.75 9.04 -5.87
N GLY A 33 38.63 8.48 -6.71
CA GLY A 33 38.53 7.07 -7.11
C GLY A 33 38.12 6.78 -8.55
N MET A 34 39.03 6.96 -9.53
CA MET A 34 38.98 6.23 -10.81
C MET A 34 40.32 6.34 -11.56
N THR A 35 41.19 5.35 -11.40
CA THR A 35 42.52 5.27 -12.04
C THR A 35 42.55 4.51 -13.38
N SER A 36 41.41 4.30 -14.05
CA SER A 36 41.38 3.57 -15.34
C SER A 36 40.84 4.34 -16.55
N TYR A 37 40.35 5.58 -16.39
CA TYR A 37 39.76 6.35 -17.51
C TYR A 37 40.74 7.30 -18.22
N THR A 38 41.96 7.46 -17.71
CA THR A 38 42.91 8.50 -18.17
C THR A 38 43.76 8.07 -19.36
N ALA A 39 43.89 6.78 -19.68
CA ALA A 39 44.77 6.35 -20.78
C ALA A 39 44.19 6.66 -22.17
N GLY A 40 42.88 6.53 -22.37
CA GLY A 40 42.23 6.75 -23.67
C GLY A 40 42.09 8.23 -24.06
N THR A 41 41.77 9.10 -23.10
CA THR A 41 41.61 10.55 -23.32
C THR A 41 42.94 11.24 -23.62
N THR A 42 44.04 10.74 -23.04
CA THR A 42 45.38 11.33 -23.25
C THR A 42 45.89 11.11 -24.68
N GLN A 43 45.64 9.93 -25.28
CA GLN A 43 46.09 9.59 -26.63
C GLN A 43 45.30 10.32 -27.73
N LEU A 44 44.00 10.56 -27.51
CA LEU A 44 43.14 11.38 -28.38
C LEU A 44 43.52 12.87 -28.32
N SER A 45 43.90 13.39 -27.15
CA SER A 45 44.33 14.78 -27.01
C SER A 45 45.63 15.10 -27.77
N GLY A 46 46.56 14.14 -27.88
CA GLY A 46 47.84 14.32 -28.59
C GLY A 46 47.69 14.45 -30.09
N SER A 47 46.84 13.62 -30.70
CA SER A 47 46.48 13.69 -32.14
C SER A 47 45.81 15.01 -32.51
N TRP A 48 44.93 15.50 -31.63
CA TRP A 48 44.25 16.79 -31.79
C TRP A 48 45.22 17.96 -31.66
N LYS A 49 46.06 17.97 -30.63
CA LYS A 49 47.01 19.06 -30.37
C LYS A 49 47.96 19.27 -31.56
N GLU A 50 48.52 18.19 -32.11
CA GLU A 50 49.44 18.22 -33.26
C GLU A 50 48.75 18.60 -34.59
N ARG A 51 47.42 18.43 -34.70
CA ARG A 51 46.60 18.85 -35.85
C ARG A 51 46.16 20.31 -35.74
N VAL A 52 45.92 20.80 -34.52
CA VAL A 52 45.62 22.21 -34.22
C VAL A 52 46.86 23.09 -34.36
N GLU A 53 48.03 22.64 -33.88
CA GLU A 53 49.29 23.40 -33.96
C GLU A 53 49.76 23.63 -35.42
N ARG A 54 49.46 22.67 -36.32
CA ARG A 54 49.67 22.80 -37.77
C ARG A 54 48.71 23.79 -38.45
N LEU A 55 47.54 24.04 -37.85
CA LEU A 55 46.58 25.04 -38.31
C LEU A 55 46.96 26.42 -37.77
N ASP A 56 47.34 26.50 -36.50
CA ASP A 56 47.64 27.76 -35.78
C ASP A 56 48.84 28.51 -36.40
N THR A 57 49.91 27.79 -36.74
CA THR A 57 51.08 28.36 -37.46
C THR A 57 50.76 28.93 -38.85
N ARG A 58 49.57 28.66 -39.40
CA ARG A 58 49.12 29.18 -40.71
C ARG A 58 48.12 30.34 -40.58
N LEU A 59 47.64 30.65 -39.38
CA LEU A 59 46.48 31.51 -39.14
C LEU A 59 46.77 32.85 -38.45
N ASP A 60 48.02 33.11 -38.06
CA ASP A 60 48.45 34.31 -37.30
C ASP A 60 48.41 35.66 -38.07
N SER A 61 47.52 35.78 -39.06
CA SER A 61 47.18 37.03 -39.70
C SER A 61 45.69 37.09 -40.01
N THR A 62 45.00 38.11 -39.48
CA THR A 62 43.73 38.75 -39.94
C THR A 62 42.48 38.61 -39.02
N ASP A 63 41.79 39.75 -38.81
CA ASP A 63 40.60 40.05 -37.97
C ASP A 63 39.25 39.39 -38.37
N ALA A 64 38.40 39.07 -37.38
CA ALA A 64 37.20 38.21 -37.52
C ALA A 64 35.91 38.65 -36.75
N GLY A 65 35.42 39.88 -36.96
CA GLY A 65 34.24 40.42 -36.24
C GLY A 65 32.85 39.80 -36.52
N PRO A 66 32.43 39.51 -37.77
CA PRO A 66 31.02 39.14 -38.05
C PRO A 66 30.64 37.68 -37.77
N LEU A 67 31.61 36.83 -37.45
CA LEU A 67 31.41 35.38 -37.25
C LEU A 67 31.17 35.00 -35.78
N SER A 68 31.36 35.92 -34.83
CA SER A 68 31.16 35.64 -33.40
C SER A 68 29.69 35.65 -32.97
N GLU A 69 28.84 36.44 -33.62
CA GLU A 69 27.40 36.54 -33.28
C GLU A 69 26.64 35.28 -33.69
N ALA A 70 26.86 34.78 -34.91
CA ALA A 70 26.29 33.50 -35.35
C ALA A 70 26.79 32.31 -34.50
N TRP A 71 27.95 32.45 -33.85
CA TRP A 71 28.51 31.43 -32.95
C TRP A 71 27.92 31.46 -31.53
N GLN A 72 27.62 32.64 -31.00
CA GLN A 72 26.98 32.76 -29.68
C GLN A 72 25.58 32.14 -29.65
N GLU A 73 24.83 32.25 -30.75
CA GLU A 73 23.47 31.70 -30.86
C GLU A 73 23.47 30.16 -30.91
N VAL A 74 24.40 29.57 -31.68
CA VAL A 74 24.54 28.11 -31.80
C VAL A 74 25.08 27.48 -30.50
N SER A 75 26.04 28.12 -29.84
CA SER A 75 26.60 27.63 -28.57
C SER A 75 25.63 27.71 -27.40
N GLN A 76 24.78 28.76 -27.32
CA GLN A 76 23.73 28.85 -26.31
C GLN A 76 22.65 27.77 -26.51
N SER A 77 22.29 27.44 -27.74
CA SER A 77 21.30 26.38 -28.01
C SER A 77 21.82 24.98 -27.62
N LEU A 78 23.12 24.72 -27.80
CA LEU A 78 23.75 23.42 -27.49
C LEU A 78 23.96 23.18 -25.98
N ALA A 79 24.13 24.23 -25.17
CA ALA A 79 24.35 24.11 -23.73
C ALA A 79 23.08 23.72 -22.93
N THR A 80 21.89 23.84 -23.52
CA THR A 80 20.61 23.68 -22.81
C THR A 80 19.95 22.31 -22.97
N GLU A 81 20.42 21.45 -23.90
CA GLU A 81 19.65 20.27 -24.31
C GLU A 81 20.38 18.90 -24.31
N LEU A 82 21.52 18.73 -23.64
CA LEU A 82 22.23 17.44 -23.65
C LEU A 82 22.25 16.73 -22.28
N PRO A 83 21.55 15.57 -22.13
CA PRO A 83 21.80 14.63 -21.04
C PRO A 83 23.18 13.97 -21.21
N GLU A 84 23.91 13.78 -20.11
CA GLU A 84 25.30 13.28 -20.05
C GLU A 84 25.59 11.93 -20.74
N ALA A 85 24.57 11.16 -21.16
CA ALA A 85 24.72 9.74 -21.49
C ALA A 85 25.18 9.42 -22.93
N ASP A 86 25.08 10.34 -23.91
CA ASP A 86 25.31 10.00 -25.34
C ASP A 86 26.40 10.84 -26.03
N LEU A 87 27.32 11.42 -25.25
CA LEU A 87 28.40 12.28 -25.79
C LEU A 87 29.40 11.51 -26.68
N ASP A 88 29.74 10.27 -26.33
CA ASP A 88 30.69 9.45 -27.10
C ASP A 88 30.13 9.07 -28.49
N GLN A 89 28.81 8.85 -28.57
CA GLN A 89 28.11 8.55 -29.82
C GLN A 89 27.97 9.81 -30.69
N LEU A 90 27.76 10.98 -30.07
CA LEU A 90 27.80 12.26 -30.75
C LEU A 90 29.20 12.58 -31.30
N GLU A 91 30.25 12.34 -30.51
CA GLU A 91 31.65 12.61 -30.89
C GLU A 91 32.06 11.77 -32.11
N SER A 92 31.81 10.46 -32.08
CA SER A 92 32.11 9.57 -33.20
C SER A 92 31.34 9.92 -34.48
N THR A 93 30.08 10.35 -34.35
CA THR A 93 29.24 10.78 -35.48
C THR A 93 29.78 12.08 -36.09
N TRP A 94 30.19 13.04 -35.26
CA TRP A 94 30.76 14.30 -35.70
C TRP A 94 32.14 14.12 -36.35
N LEU A 95 33.02 13.30 -35.77
CA LEU A 95 34.33 13.00 -36.34
C LEU A 95 34.22 12.35 -37.72
N THR A 96 33.30 11.39 -37.87
CA THR A 96 33.06 10.71 -39.16
C THR A 96 32.55 11.68 -40.22
N ARG A 97 31.66 12.61 -39.84
CA ARG A 97 31.17 13.66 -40.75
C ARG A 97 32.27 14.64 -41.13
N PHE A 98 33.16 14.99 -40.20
CA PHE A 98 34.27 15.89 -40.45
C PHE A 98 35.31 15.29 -41.41
N ASP A 99 35.70 14.03 -41.20
CA ASP A 99 36.62 13.32 -42.10
C ASP A 99 36.06 13.18 -43.51
N LYS A 100 34.73 12.99 -43.63
CA LYS A 100 34.04 12.98 -44.93
C LYS A 100 34.13 14.33 -45.64
N VAL A 101 33.98 15.44 -44.92
CA VAL A 101 34.11 16.79 -45.50
C VAL A 101 35.55 17.06 -45.95
N ILE A 102 36.53 16.69 -45.12
CA ILE A 102 37.96 16.85 -45.47
C ILE A 102 38.33 16.02 -46.70
N THR A 103 37.95 14.74 -46.74
CA THR A 103 38.26 13.86 -47.87
C THR A 103 37.56 14.31 -49.17
N THR A 104 36.38 14.92 -49.08
CA THR A 104 35.70 15.51 -50.25
C THR A 104 36.44 16.75 -50.75
N LEU A 105 36.99 17.56 -49.84
CA LEU A 105 37.80 18.75 -50.18
C LEU A 105 39.20 18.40 -50.74
N GLU A 106 39.75 17.24 -50.36
CA GLU A 106 41.06 16.77 -50.85
C GLU A 106 40.96 16.16 -52.26
N ARG A 107 39.85 15.52 -52.60
CA ARG A 107 39.67 14.83 -53.89
C ARG A 107 39.57 15.76 -55.11
N ASP A 108 39.25 17.05 -54.89
CA ASP A 108 39.01 18.03 -55.95
C ASP A 108 40.20 18.98 -56.26
N GLN A 109 41.40 18.71 -55.73
CA GLN A 109 42.60 19.54 -55.98
C GLN A 109 43.40 19.19 -57.26
N SER A 110 42.74 18.93 -58.39
CA SER A 110 43.41 18.77 -59.70
C SER A 110 43.68 20.12 -60.42
N PRO A 111 44.77 20.29 -61.20
CA PRO A 111 45.15 21.56 -61.84
C PRO A 111 44.30 21.90 -63.10
N PRO A 112 44.32 23.16 -63.61
CA PRO A 112 43.08 23.95 -63.79
C PRO A 112 42.47 23.93 -65.21
N SER A 113 41.13 24.03 -65.24
CA SER A 113 40.35 24.47 -66.40
C SER A 113 39.73 25.87 -66.13
N SER A 114 39.36 26.57 -67.20
CA SER A 114 39.08 28.02 -67.33
C SER A 114 38.19 28.70 -66.26
N ALA A 115 38.35 30.04 -66.13
CA ALA A 115 37.70 30.89 -65.10
C ALA A 115 36.16 30.91 -65.14
N THR A 116 35.53 30.56 -66.28
CA THR A 116 34.07 30.46 -66.42
C THR A 116 33.53 29.14 -65.85
N SER A 117 34.29 28.05 -66.02
CA SER A 117 34.00 26.74 -65.39
C SER A 117 34.00 26.86 -63.86
N ARG A 118 34.99 27.58 -63.29
CA ARG A 118 35.09 27.79 -61.83
C ARG A 118 33.86 28.43 -61.17
N LYS A 119 33.14 29.32 -61.87
CA LYS A 119 31.92 29.95 -61.32
C LYS A 119 30.73 28.99 -61.37
N GLN A 120 30.62 28.17 -62.43
CA GLN A 120 29.58 27.17 -62.55
C GLN A 120 29.82 26.00 -61.59
N ASP A 121 31.05 25.51 -61.49
CA ASP A 121 31.45 24.44 -60.58
C ASP A 121 31.28 24.89 -59.11
N ALA A 122 31.68 26.12 -58.76
CA ALA A 122 31.46 26.67 -57.41
C ALA A 122 29.96 26.85 -57.08
N SER A 123 29.14 27.23 -58.06
CA SER A 123 27.69 27.37 -57.85
C SER A 123 26.98 26.02 -57.74
N GLN A 124 27.45 24.99 -58.45
CA GLN A 124 26.94 23.62 -58.30
C GLN A 124 27.38 23.01 -56.97
N LEU A 125 28.60 23.28 -56.53
CA LEU A 125 29.10 22.85 -55.22
C LEU A 125 28.30 23.49 -54.08
N ASP A 126 28.02 24.79 -54.14
CA ASP A 126 27.21 25.50 -53.13
C ASP A 126 25.78 24.94 -53.04
N LEU A 127 25.17 24.62 -54.19
CA LEU A 127 23.84 24.02 -54.24
C LEU A 127 23.82 22.59 -53.68
N ALA A 128 24.85 21.79 -53.98
CA ALA A 128 24.99 20.44 -53.44
C ALA A 128 25.20 20.46 -51.92
N LEU A 129 26.00 21.41 -51.42
CA LEU A 129 26.28 21.59 -50.00
C LEU A 129 25.04 22.03 -49.22
N LYS A 130 24.24 22.95 -49.79
CA LYS A 130 22.94 23.35 -49.23
C LYS A 130 21.96 22.19 -49.14
N ARG A 131 21.83 21.38 -50.19
CA ARG A 131 20.95 20.19 -50.19
C ARG A 131 21.37 19.16 -49.15
N GLU A 132 22.67 18.93 -49.00
CA GLU A 132 23.16 17.97 -48.01
C GLU A 132 22.99 18.50 -46.57
N LEU A 133 23.15 19.82 -46.35
CA LEU A 133 22.83 20.47 -45.08
C LEU A 133 21.34 20.36 -44.73
N GLU A 134 20.45 20.62 -45.69
CA GLU A 134 19.00 20.46 -45.50
C GLU A 134 18.65 18.99 -45.20
N ARG A 135 19.27 18.04 -45.90
CA ARG A 135 19.11 16.61 -45.65
C ARG A 135 19.54 16.24 -44.22
N LEU A 136 20.73 16.66 -43.80
CA LEU A 136 21.26 16.40 -42.45
C LEU A 136 20.44 17.07 -41.36
N ASN A 137 19.94 18.29 -41.59
CA ASN A 137 19.04 18.98 -40.65
C ASN A 137 17.69 18.26 -40.54
N SER A 138 17.15 17.75 -41.65
CA SER A 138 15.90 16.98 -41.63
C SER A 138 16.06 15.62 -40.95
N GLU A 139 17.21 14.96 -41.13
CA GLU A 139 17.55 13.68 -40.51
C GLU A 139 17.75 13.84 -39.00
N THR A 140 18.50 14.86 -38.57
CA THR A 140 18.66 15.18 -37.15
C THR A 140 17.35 15.61 -36.47
N ALA A 141 16.48 16.35 -37.16
CA ALA A 141 15.15 16.68 -36.66
C ALA A 141 14.26 15.43 -36.52
N ALA A 142 14.35 14.49 -37.47
CA ALA A 142 13.62 13.22 -37.39
C ALA A 142 14.12 12.36 -36.23
N ASP A 143 15.45 12.22 -36.08
CA ASP A 143 16.09 11.43 -35.04
C ASP A 143 15.79 11.99 -33.63
N THR A 144 15.86 13.31 -33.45
CA THR A 144 15.50 13.96 -32.18
C THR A 144 14.01 13.81 -31.87
N SER A 145 13.12 13.90 -32.86
CA SER A 145 11.69 13.66 -32.66
C SER A 145 11.38 12.20 -32.26
N ALA A 146 12.10 11.24 -32.84
CA ALA A 146 11.97 9.83 -32.54
C ALA A 146 12.46 9.53 -31.12
N ALA A 147 13.66 10.02 -30.77
CA ALA A 147 14.25 9.86 -29.44
C ALA A 147 13.38 10.50 -28.35
N THR A 148 12.86 11.71 -28.57
CA THR A 148 11.97 12.37 -27.59
C THR A 148 10.64 11.64 -27.43
N THR A 149 10.11 11.04 -28.50
CA THR A 149 8.88 10.24 -28.44
C THR A 149 9.11 8.94 -27.67
N GLU A 150 10.22 8.26 -27.91
CA GLU A 150 10.60 7.04 -27.21
C GLU A 150 10.84 7.29 -25.72
N ALA A 151 11.59 8.35 -25.37
CA ALA A 151 11.82 8.75 -23.98
C ALA A 151 10.49 9.06 -23.25
N LYS A 152 9.57 9.78 -23.90
CA LYS A 152 8.22 10.03 -23.34
C LYS A 152 7.43 8.74 -23.13
N GLN A 153 7.54 7.77 -24.04
CA GLN A 153 6.87 6.48 -23.90
C GLN A 153 7.48 5.64 -22.77
N ALA A 154 8.82 5.63 -22.63
CA ALA A 154 9.51 4.94 -21.54
C ALA A 154 9.06 5.49 -20.17
N VAL A 155 9.10 6.82 -19.99
CA VAL A 155 8.63 7.47 -18.75
C VAL A 155 7.17 7.15 -18.44
N ARG A 156 6.30 7.09 -19.47
CA ARG A 156 4.89 6.71 -19.28
C ARG A 156 4.73 5.26 -18.83
N ARG A 157 5.52 4.33 -19.40
CA ARG A 157 5.49 2.91 -19.02
C ARG A 157 5.96 2.72 -17.58
N ASP A 158 7.08 3.35 -17.21
CA ASP A 158 7.62 3.25 -15.85
C ASP A 158 6.65 3.84 -14.83
N ARG A 159 6.06 5.00 -15.13
CA ARG A 159 5.05 5.61 -14.28
C ARG A 159 3.80 4.75 -14.14
N ALA A 160 3.38 4.07 -15.21
CA ALA A 160 2.22 3.17 -15.16
C ALA A 160 2.51 1.93 -14.28
N VAL A 161 3.73 1.40 -14.32
CA VAL A 161 4.16 0.28 -13.46
C VAL A 161 4.16 0.71 -11.99
N GLU A 162 4.75 1.86 -11.67
CA GLU A 162 4.80 2.37 -10.30
C GLU A 162 3.42 2.74 -9.75
N LEU A 163 2.55 3.36 -10.55
CA LEU A 163 1.16 3.62 -10.17
C LEU A 163 0.40 2.32 -9.89
N ARG A 164 0.62 1.28 -10.69
CA ARG A 164 -0.01 -0.02 -10.46
C ARG A 164 0.47 -0.65 -9.16
N LYS A 165 1.78 -0.63 -8.88
CA LYS A 165 2.34 -1.12 -7.61
C LYS A 165 1.76 -0.36 -6.41
N ALA A 166 1.73 0.97 -6.49
CA ALA A 166 1.16 1.81 -5.43
C ALA A 166 -0.33 1.52 -5.20
N THR A 167 -1.10 1.34 -6.28
CA THR A 167 -2.54 1.02 -6.20
C THR A 167 -2.77 -0.33 -5.53
N LEU A 168 -1.97 -1.35 -5.89
CA LEU A 168 -2.04 -2.67 -5.25
C LEU A 168 -1.67 -2.60 -3.77
N ALA A 169 -0.60 -1.87 -3.41
CA ALA A 169 -0.21 -1.70 -2.02
C ALA A 169 -1.29 -1.01 -1.18
N VAL A 170 -1.99 -0.02 -1.74
CA VAL A 170 -3.13 0.64 -1.08
C VAL A 170 -4.28 -0.35 -0.87
N HIS A 171 -4.61 -1.16 -1.87
CA HIS A 171 -5.66 -2.17 -1.75
C HIS A 171 -5.31 -3.23 -0.69
N ASP A 172 -4.07 -3.73 -0.69
CA ASP A 172 -3.60 -4.70 0.30
C ASP A 172 -3.65 -4.12 1.72
N ALA A 173 -3.28 -2.85 1.89
CA ALA A 173 -3.39 -2.16 3.17
C ALA A 173 -4.85 -1.98 3.62
N GLN A 174 -5.77 -1.67 2.69
CA GLN A 174 -7.20 -1.59 2.97
C GLN A 174 -7.78 -2.94 3.41
N ASP A 175 -7.42 -4.01 2.71
CA ASP A 175 -7.82 -5.38 3.06
C ASP A 175 -7.30 -5.79 4.44
N GLN A 176 -6.06 -5.42 4.78
CA GLN A 176 -5.49 -5.66 6.11
C GLN A 176 -6.25 -4.91 7.20
N VAL A 177 -6.55 -3.63 6.98
CA VAL A 177 -7.33 -2.82 7.92
C VAL A 177 -8.71 -3.43 8.15
N GLU A 178 -9.38 -3.88 7.09
CA GLU A 178 -10.73 -4.45 7.22
C GLU A 178 -10.72 -5.79 7.98
N ARG A 179 -9.73 -6.65 7.72
CA ARG A 179 -9.53 -7.89 8.49
C ARG A 179 -9.28 -7.60 9.97
N LEU A 180 -8.45 -6.60 10.28
CA LEU A 180 -8.14 -6.21 11.66
C LEU A 180 -9.38 -5.66 12.38
N LYS A 181 -10.23 -4.86 11.72
CA LYS A 181 -11.49 -4.39 12.31
C LYS A 181 -12.39 -5.56 12.71
N VAL A 182 -12.58 -6.52 11.82
CA VAL A 182 -13.41 -7.72 12.11
C VAL A 182 -12.84 -8.49 13.30
N GLN A 183 -11.51 -8.62 13.39
CA GLN A 183 -10.85 -9.27 14.51
C GLN A 183 -11.07 -8.51 15.83
N ILE A 184 -10.85 -7.19 15.84
CA ILE A 184 -11.06 -6.32 17.02
C ILE A 184 -12.51 -6.42 17.49
N GLU A 185 -13.49 -6.40 16.59
CA GLU A 185 -14.90 -6.54 16.95
C GLU A 185 -15.23 -7.91 17.54
N ARG A 186 -14.62 -8.97 17.02
CA ARG A 186 -14.80 -10.33 17.54
C ARG A 186 -14.20 -10.46 18.94
N GLU A 187 -12.98 -9.98 19.13
CA GLU A 187 -12.30 -9.98 20.44
C GLU A 187 -13.04 -9.10 21.44
N GLY A 188 -13.47 -7.91 21.02
CA GLY A 188 -14.28 -7.00 21.84
C GLY A 188 -15.59 -7.64 22.30
N ARG A 189 -16.30 -8.36 21.41
CA ARG A 189 -17.49 -9.14 21.79
C ARG A 189 -17.18 -10.24 22.77
N SER A 190 -16.11 -11.02 22.53
CA SER A 190 -15.66 -12.09 23.42
C SER A 190 -15.34 -11.57 24.82
N ASN A 191 -14.58 -10.47 24.89
CA ASN A 191 -14.16 -9.84 26.16
C ASN A 191 -15.37 -9.29 26.93
N ARG A 192 -16.35 -8.69 26.25
CA ARG A 192 -17.60 -8.24 26.87
C ARG A 192 -18.39 -9.40 27.46
N LEU A 193 -18.54 -10.50 26.73
CA LEU A 193 -19.24 -11.70 27.21
C LEU A 193 -18.52 -12.32 28.41
N ALA A 194 -17.19 -12.43 28.36
CA ALA A 194 -16.38 -12.93 29.47
C ALA A 194 -16.51 -12.04 30.73
N SER A 195 -16.47 -10.72 30.55
CA SER A 195 -16.64 -9.76 31.64
C SER A 195 -18.04 -9.84 32.26
N GLN A 196 -19.10 -9.92 31.44
CA GLN A 196 -20.46 -10.10 31.93
C GLN A 196 -20.63 -11.41 32.71
N LYS A 197 -20.07 -12.52 32.20
CA LYS A 197 -20.07 -13.81 32.90
C LYS A 197 -19.33 -13.72 34.25
N ALA A 198 -18.17 -13.07 34.29
CA ALA A 198 -17.42 -12.88 35.53
C ALA A 198 -18.19 -12.02 36.55
N GLN A 199 -18.86 -10.95 36.10
CA GLN A 199 -19.70 -10.11 36.96
C GLN A 199 -20.89 -10.90 37.53
N ARG A 200 -21.58 -11.68 36.69
CA ARG A 200 -22.67 -12.58 37.11
C ARG A 200 -22.21 -13.59 38.15
N ALA A 201 -21.06 -14.24 37.92
CA ALA A 201 -20.48 -15.19 38.86
C ALA A 201 -20.10 -14.54 40.20
N ALA A 202 -19.49 -13.35 40.17
CA ALA A 202 -19.15 -12.60 41.37
C ALA A 202 -20.40 -12.15 42.16
N ALA A 203 -21.47 -11.74 41.47
CA ALA A 203 -22.73 -11.41 42.10
C ALA A 203 -23.39 -12.63 42.74
N LEU A 204 -23.41 -13.77 42.03
CA LEU A 204 -23.92 -15.04 42.54
C LEU A 204 -23.15 -15.48 43.81
N ALA A 205 -21.81 -15.38 43.81
CA ALA A 205 -20.97 -15.77 44.94
C ALA A 205 -21.39 -15.12 46.27
N LYS A 206 -21.82 -13.85 46.24
CA LYS A 206 -22.28 -13.11 47.42
C LYS A 206 -23.55 -13.68 48.05
N VAL A 207 -24.43 -14.25 47.23
CA VAL A 207 -25.74 -14.79 47.67
C VAL A 207 -25.77 -16.32 47.72
N MET A 208 -24.65 -17.00 47.45
CA MET A 208 -24.58 -18.45 47.43
C MET A 208 -25.06 -19.16 48.70
N PRO A 209 -24.82 -18.67 49.92
CA PRO A 209 -25.36 -19.30 51.13
C PRO A 209 -26.90 -19.33 51.12
N GLU A 210 -27.51 -18.23 50.70
CA GLU A 210 -28.97 -18.11 50.59
C GLU A 210 -29.52 -18.97 49.44
N VAL A 211 -28.86 -18.97 48.29
CA VAL A 211 -29.18 -19.86 47.15
C VAL A 211 -29.16 -21.32 47.57
N ARG A 212 -28.11 -21.79 48.26
CA ARG A 212 -28.02 -23.19 48.72
C ARG A 212 -29.14 -23.55 49.70
N SER A 213 -29.56 -22.59 50.52
CA SER A 213 -30.60 -22.78 51.53
C SER A 213 -32.01 -22.78 50.92
N LEU A 214 -32.37 -21.74 50.16
CA LEU A 214 -33.72 -21.54 49.60
C LEU A 214 -33.94 -22.26 48.27
N LEU A 215 -32.91 -22.44 47.45
CA LEU A 215 -33.03 -23.05 46.13
C LEU A 215 -32.62 -24.53 46.08
N ALA A 216 -32.38 -25.16 47.23
CA ALA A 216 -32.11 -26.60 47.34
C ALA A 216 -33.00 -27.49 46.45
N PRO A 217 -34.34 -27.30 46.40
CA PRO A 217 -35.20 -28.15 45.58
C PRO A 217 -35.12 -27.86 44.07
N PHE A 218 -34.47 -26.78 43.65
CA PHE A 218 -34.26 -26.45 42.24
C PHE A 218 -32.86 -26.86 41.78
N ILE A 219 -31.85 -26.63 42.61
CA ILE A 219 -30.45 -26.85 42.23
C ILE A 219 -29.98 -28.30 42.41
N THR A 220 -30.67 -29.08 43.24
CA THR A 220 -30.33 -30.49 43.44
C THR A 220 -30.78 -31.33 42.24
N PRO A 221 -29.91 -32.18 41.65
CA PRO A 221 -30.32 -33.07 40.57
C PRO A 221 -31.46 -34.01 40.97
N GLY A 222 -32.46 -34.14 40.11
CA GLY A 222 -33.60 -35.03 40.31
C GLY A 222 -34.26 -35.42 38.99
N TYR A 223 -35.19 -36.38 39.05
CA TYR A 223 -35.86 -36.95 37.88
C TYR A 223 -37.11 -36.18 37.46
N VAL A 224 -37.39 -35.02 38.05
CA VAL A 224 -38.68 -34.34 37.87
C VAL A 224 -38.43 -32.92 37.40
N GLN A 225 -39.11 -32.50 36.34
CA GLN A 225 -39.00 -31.17 35.74
C GLN A 225 -40.39 -30.54 35.60
N PRO A 226 -40.52 -29.21 35.55
CA PRO A 226 -41.76 -28.59 35.10
C PRO A 226 -42.12 -29.09 33.69
N ALA A 227 -43.38 -29.38 33.41
CA ALA A 227 -43.81 -29.82 32.10
C ALA A 227 -43.56 -28.74 31.03
N ARG A 228 -43.37 -29.14 29.77
CA ARG A 228 -43.10 -28.21 28.64
C ARG A 228 -44.32 -27.37 28.20
N GLY A 229 -45.49 -27.54 28.80
CA GLY A 229 -46.70 -26.81 28.45
C GLY A 229 -46.78 -25.45 29.15
N ARG A 230 -47.04 -24.38 28.40
CA ARG A 230 -47.23 -23.03 28.96
C ARG A 230 -48.36 -23.02 30.00
N GLY A 231 -48.11 -22.47 31.19
CA GLY A 231 -49.10 -22.41 32.27
C GLY A 231 -49.48 -23.76 32.87
N SER A 232 -48.74 -24.82 32.56
CA SER A 232 -48.93 -26.13 33.18
C SER A 232 -48.30 -26.16 34.56
N TYR A 233 -49.04 -26.64 35.56
CA TYR A 233 -48.54 -26.95 36.89
C TYR A 233 -48.15 -28.43 37.04
N ASN A 234 -48.08 -29.14 35.91
CA ASN A 234 -47.71 -30.55 35.87
C ASN A 234 -46.19 -30.73 35.94
N LEU A 235 -45.82 -31.88 36.48
CA LEU A 235 -44.44 -32.33 36.57
C LEU A 235 -44.23 -33.44 35.52
N GLU A 236 -43.10 -33.39 34.84
CA GLU A 236 -42.64 -34.37 33.87
C GLU A 236 -41.49 -35.16 34.50
N THR A 237 -41.61 -36.49 34.50
CA THR A 237 -40.53 -37.37 34.96
C THR A 237 -39.55 -37.61 33.81
N THR A 238 -38.28 -37.35 34.05
CA THR A 238 -37.16 -37.56 33.12
C THR A 238 -36.38 -38.82 33.48
N THR A 239 -35.73 -39.44 32.52
CA THR A 239 -34.84 -40.61 32.73
C THR A 239 -33.51 -40.21 33.36
N GLU A 240 -33.05 -38.99 33.10
CA GLU A 240 -31.79 -38.44 33.62
C GLU A 240 -32.03 -37.55 34.83
N LYS A 241 -31.18 -37.67 35.87
CA LYS A 241 -31.18 -36.75 37.01
C LYS A 241 -30.55 -35.43 36.60
N LYS A 242 -31.30 -34.34 36.67
CA LYS A 242 -30.81 -32.99 36.38
C LYS A 242 -31.37 -31.97 37.37
N PRO A 243 -30.65 -30.86 37.63
CA PRO A 243 -31.24 -29.70 38.27
C PRO A 243 -32.45 -29.20 37.48
N VAL A 244 -33.32 -28.44 38.12
CA VAL A 244 -34.50 -27.88 37.45
C VAL A 244 -34.05 -26.95 36.31
N SER A 245 -34.71 -27.04 35.15
CA SER A 245 -34.44 -26.17 34.00
C SER A 245 -34.98 -24.77 34.22
N LEU A 246 -34.12 -23.76 34.00
CA LEU A 246 -34.50 -22.36 34.07
C LEU A 246 -35.50 -22.00 32.97
N GLU A 247 -35.27 -22.47 31.74
CA GLU A 247 -36.18 -22.25 30.62
C GLU A 247 -37.57 -22.83 30.90
N ARG A 248 -37.64 -24.04 31.46
CA ARG A 248 -38.94 -24.64 31.82
C ARG A 248 -39.68 -23.85 32.90
N LEU A 249 -38.97 -23.31 33.90
CA LEU A 249 -39.57 -22.43 34.92
C LEU A 249 -40.12 -21.13 34.32
N LYS A 250 -39.42 -20.55 33.36
CA LYS A 250 -39.89 -19.38 32.59
C LYS A 250 -41.14 -19.73 31.78
N LEU A 251 -41.10 -20.84 31.04
CA LEU A 251 -42.16 -21.27 30.13
C LEU A 251 -43.50 -21.53 30.84
N VAL A 252 -43.46 -22.15 32.02
CA VAL A 252 -44.66 -22.41 32.83
C VAL A 252 -45.16 -21.18 33.58
N GLY A 253 -44.41 -20.06 33.58
CA GLY A 253 -44.75 -18.83 34.30
C GLY A 253 -44.44 -18.87 35.80
N ALA A 254 -43.63 -19.82 36.28
CA ALA A 254 -43.25 -19.90 37.69
C ALA A 254 -42.37 -18.71 38.13
N LEU A 255 -41.76 -18.01 37.18
CA LEU A 255 -40.97 -16.81 37.43
C LEU A 255 -41.76 -15.51 37.24
N ASP A 256 -43.06 -15.55 36.91
CA ASP A 256 -43.89 -14.35 36.80
C ASP A 256 -44.17 -13.78 38.21
N ASP A 257 -44.02 -12.47 38.40
CA ASP A 257 -44.32 -11.78 39.67
C ASP A 257 -45.84 -11.63 39.86
N THR A 258 -46.50 -12.77 40.01
CA THR A 258 -47.94 -12.91 40.19
C THR A 258 -48.22 -13.99 41.22
N SER A 259 -49.38 -13.94 41.89
CA SER A 259 -49.79 -15.00 42.83
C SER A 259 -49.74 -16.39 42.20
N LYS A 260 -50.07 -16.48 40.91
CA LYS A 260 -50.00 -17.71 40.12
C LYS A 260 -48.56 -18.21 39.93
N GLY A 261 -47.63 -17.32 39.60
CA GLY A 261 -46.21 -17.65 39.49
C GLY A 261 -45.62 -18.13 40.82
N HIS A 262 -45.95 -17.45 41.92
CA HIS A 262 -45.56 -17.89 43.27
C HIS A 262 -46.13 -19.28 43.60
N PHE A 263 -47.40 -19.52 43.30
CA PHE A 263 -48.05 -20.82 43.50
C PHE A 263 -47.33 -21.92 42.69
N TYR A 264 -47.02 -21.68 41.42
CA TYR A 264 -46.27 -22.62 40.59
C TYR A 264 -44.89 -22.93 41.16
N LEU A 265 -44.15 -21.89 41.57
CA LEU A 265 -42.83 -22.08 42.17
C LEU A 265 -42.90 -22.90 43.47
N LEU A 266 -43.88 -22.59 44.34
CA LEU A 266 -44.12 -23.36 45.56
C LEU A 266 -44.47 -24.81 45.26
N ARG A 267 -45.31 -25.08 44.27
CA ARG A 267 -45.70 -26.44 43.89
C ARG A 267 -44.50 -27.25 43.38
N PHE A 268 -43.67 -26.66 42.53
CA PHE A 268 -42.50 -27.35 41.95
C PHE A 268 -41.39 -27.57 42.97
N GLY A 269 -41.09 -26.57 43.80
CA GLY A 269 -40.03 -26.66 44.81
C GLY A 269 -40.45 -27.35 46.11
N GLY A 270 -41.70 -27.17 46.53
CA GLY A 270 -42.23 -27.60 47.82
C GLY A 270 -42.98 -28.93 47.80
N GLY A 271 -43.32 -29.46 46.61
CA GLY A 271 -44.13 -30.67 46.46
C GLY A 271 -43.38 -31.97 46.75
N ARG A 272 -43.05 -32.26 48.01
CA ARG A 272 -42.43 -33.54 48.41
C ARG A 272 -43.38 -34.75 48.25
N ASN A 273 -44.69 -34.53 48.42
CA ASN A 273 -45.65 -35.62 48.63
C ASN A 273 -46.56 -35.96 47.44
N THR A 274 -46.39 -35.32 46.28
CA THR A 274 -47.37 -35.47 45.18
C THR A 274 -46.86 -36.17 43.92
N SER A 275 -45.55 -36.44 43.77
CA SER A 275 -45.02 -36.69 42.41
C SER A 275 -43.61 -37.29 42.31
N GLY A 276 -43.08 -37.91 43.36
CA GLY A 276 -41.74 -38.53 43.29
C GLY A 276 -40.56 -37.53 43.24
N ASN A 277 -40.81 -36.25 43.54
CA ASN A 277 -39.76 -35.26 43.73
C ASN A 277 -39.02 -35.50 45.06
N ARG A 278 -37.91 -36.23 45.00
CA ARG A 278 -37.07 -36.57 46.17
C ARG A 278 -36.05 -35.50 46.54
N ARG A 279 -36.09 -34.32 45.90
CA ARG A 279 -35.11 -33.26 46.18
C ARG A 279 -35.26 -32.75 47.62
N PRO A 280 -34.16 -32.38 48.28
CA PRO A 280 -34.22 -31.77 49.60
C PRO A 280 -34.89 -30.40 49.50
N LEU A 281 -35.75 -30.07 50.48
CA LEU A 281 -36.39 -28.75 50.53
C LEU A 281 -35.42 -27.65 50.99
N GLY A 282 -34.39 -28.00 51.77
CA GLY A 282 -33.58 -26.98 52.46
C GLY A 282 -34.48 -26.10 53.34
N SER A 283 -34.39 -24.79 53.15
CA SER A 283 -35.25 -23.79 53.80
C SER A 283 -36.46 -23.38 52.96
N PHE A 284 -36.62 -23.96 51.76
CA PHE A 284 -37.78 -23.71 50.90
C PHE A 284 -39.05 -24.27 51.56
N PRO A 285 -40.17 -23.52 51.54
CA PRO A 285 -41.41 -23.95 52.17
C PRO A 285 -41.99 -25.22 51.54
N ASN A 286 -42.56 -26.08 52.39
CA ASN A 286 -43.27 -27.28 51.96
C ASN A 286 -44.62 -26.90 51.32
N TYR A 287 -44.98 -27.56 50.22
CA TYR A 287 -46.29 -27.40 49.60
C TYR A 287 -47.28 -28.37 50.24
N LEU A 288 -48.29 -27.82 50.93
CA LEU A 288 -49.30 -28.58 51.68
C LEU A 288 -50.61 -28.82 50.90
N GLY A 289 -50.67 -28.44 49.63
CA GLY A 289 -51.92 -28.42 48.86
C GLY A 289 -52.72 -27.14 49.05
N GLY A 290 -53.63 -26.85 48.12
CA GLY A 290 -54.44 -25.62 48.12
C GLY A 290 -53.73 -24.40 47.54
N ASP A 291 -54.39 -23.25 47.58
CA ASP A 291 -53.85 -21.97 47.12
C ASP A 291 -52.68 -21.49 48.03
N ILE A 292 -51.74 -20.72 47.48
CA ILE A 292 -50.63 -20.14 48.25
C ILE A 292 -51.12 -19.23 49.38
N SER A 293 -52.32 -18.66 49.24
CA SER A 293 -53.02 -17.91 50.30
C SER A 293 -53.29 -18.74 51.56
N VAL A 294 -53.34 -20.07 51.45
CA VAL A 294 -53.48 -20.99 52.59
C VAL A 294 -52.19 -21.07 53.42
N ASN A 295 -51.04 -20.70 52.83
CA ASN A 295 -49.74 -20.68 53.51
C ASN A 295 -49.09 -19.29 53.41
N VAL A 296 -49.76 -18.27 53.97
CA VAL A 296 -49.30 -16.86 53.97
C VAL A 296 -47.85 -16.71 54.46
N GLN A 297 -47.46 -17.51 55.46
CA GLN A 297 -46.10 -17.50 56.02
C GLN A 297 -45.02 -17.96 55.03
N SER A 298 -45.39 -18.72 54.00
CA SER A 298 -44.47 -19.16 52.95
C SER A 298 -44.21 -18.09 51.89
N VAL A 299 -45.12 -17.13 51.71
CA VAL A 299 -45.08 -16.14 50.62
C VAL A 299 -43.76 -15.37 50.57
N PRO A 300 -43.22 -14.83 51.69
CA PRO A 300 -41.96 -14.09 51.65
C PRO A 300 -40.78 -14.95 51.16
N ARG A 301 -40.72 -16.22 51.58
CA ARG A 301 -39.65 -17.14 51.17
C ARG A 301 -39.77 -17.56 49.70
N VAL A 302 -41.00 -17.78 49.21
CA VAL A 302 -41.26 -18.07 47.79
C VAL A 302 -40.90 -16.87 46.93
N LYS A 303 -41.30 -15.66 47.31
CA LYS A 303 -40.91 -14.42 46.64
C LYS A 303 -39.39 -14.25 46.58
N ARG A 304 -38.69 -14.49 47.70
CA ARG A 304 -37.24 -14.40 47.74
C ARG A 304 -36.55 -15.43 46.84
N ALA A 305 -37.02 -16.67 46.86
CA ALA A 305 -36.53 -17.71 45.96
C ALA A 305 -36.78 -17.36 44.48
N GLN A 306 -37.95 -16.82 44.15
CA GLN A 306 -38.27 -16.36 42.79
C GLN A 306 -37.34 -15.22 42.35
N ALA A 307 -37.08 -14.24 43.23
CA ALA A 307 -36.14 -13.15 42.97
C ALA A 307 -34.73 -13.68 42.68
N LEU A 308 -34.21 -14.61 43.50
CA LEU A 308 -32.91 -15.24 43.27
C LEU A 308 -32.82 -15.97 41.92
N LEU A 309 -33.88 -16.69 41.53
CA LEU A 309 -33.96 -17.37 40.23
C LEU A 309 -34.05 -16.40 39.05
N ARG A 310 -34.72 -15.25 39.22
CA ARG A 310 -34.82 -14.21 38.19
C ARG A 310 -33.51 -13.43 38.04
N GLU A 311 -32.89 -13.03 39.14
CA GLU A 311 -31.68 -12.21 39.18
C GLU A 311 -30.43 -13.01 38.82
N HIS A 312 -30.34 -14.25 39.29
CA HIS A 312 -29.14 -15.08 39.15
C HIS A 312 -29.35 -16.35 38.31
N GLY A 313 -30.52 -16.53 37.68
CA GLY A 313 -30.84 -17.73 36.91
C GLY A 313 -29.78 -18.09 35.87
N GLU A 314 -29.32 -17.14 35.07
CA GLU A 314 -28.27 -17.36 34.06
C GLU A 314 -26.95 -17.78 34.71
N ALA A 315 -26.54 -17.10 35.78
CA ALA A 315 -25.33 -17.44 36.52
C ALA A 315 -25.40 -18.84 37.13
N LEU A 316 -26.59 -19.26 37.59
CA LEU A 316 -26.83 -20.60 38.11
C LEU A 316 -26.74 -21.67 37.01
N VAL A 317 -27.21 -21.38 35.79
CA VAL A 317 -27.02 -22.28 34.62
C VAL A 317 -25.54 -22.36 34.25
N GLU A 318 -24.84 -21.23 34.19
CA GLU A 318 -23.39 -21.17 33.92
C GLU A 318 -22.57 -21.95 34.96
N ALA A 319 -23.01 -21.95 36.22
CA ALA A 319 -22.42 -22.71 37.32
C ALA A 319 -22.91 -24.17 37.42
N GLN A 320 -23.71 -24.65 36.45
CA GLN A 320 -24.30 -26.00 36.43
C GLN A 320 -25.19 -26.32 37.66
N LEU A 321 -25.69 -25.29 38.33
CA LEU A 321 -26.64 -25.41 39.44
C LEU A 321 -28.09 -25.42 38.95
N LEU A 322 -28.37 -24.92 37.75
CA LEU A 322 -29.63 -25.13 37.05
C LEU A 322 -29.36 -25.75 35.69
N SER A 323 -30.36 -26.45 35.14
CA SER A 323 -30.28 -26.87 33.74
C SER A 323 -30.66 -25.69 32.83
N PRO A 324 -30.13 -25.61 31.60
CA PRO A 324 -30.54 -24.60 30.63
C PRO A 324 -32.07 -24.63 30.44
#